data_AF-A0A420I1F7-F1
#
_entry.id   AF-A0A420I1F7-F1
#
_cell.length_a   1.000
_cell.length_b   1.000
_cell.length_c   1.000
_cell.angle_alpha   90.00
_cell.angle_beta   90.00
_cell.angle_gamma   90.00
#
_symmetry.space_group_name_H-M   'P 1'
#
loop_
_entity.id
_entity.type
_entity.pdbx_description
1 polymer ?
#
loop_
_entity_poly.entity_id
_entity_poly.type
_entity_poly.pdbx_seq_one_letter_code
_entity_poly.pdbx_strand_id
1 'polypeptide(L)'
;MGTGASAQKFGRKNGIENEDNYERRCKAVSYVSKLHRHRHHSRKIKSSWIGMPSSAQKGIYNPAVLCYRNSLLQALLHAPKVVNWLRSYHRSKICIRDGISCVACHLLAVFNSYWGSTPKDLLQATKELDRVFISTGWQDGRTGRQEDPEEQLVWLAKVLSQQLPTIQFDAFEAISRFILNSTTECSSCGYLSANKGEVEGTISIDLQPRIKNGTIADYIKPYFCHRVEGFKCDRCSSKSPKQRSREIYHQPETLVIQLKRFGWDGRKDCTPIPFSQILTLDCYRCESNTSSCDYELSAIICHSGGMNSGHYVCRARGPDGRWMKFDDLHVTGMTLEQAMHPGSKNGWTPYLLFYQRKVKPNTKSQENL
;
A
#
# COMPACT_ATOMS: atom_id res chain seq x y z
N MET A 1 -16.35 52.10 66.23
CA MET A 1 -14.89 52.09 66.00
C MET A 1 -14.50 50.63 65.87
N GLY A 2 -14.35 50.07 64.67
CA GLY A 2 -13.18 50.18 63.80
C GLY A 2 -12.63 48.77 63.57
N THR A 3 -12.79 48.22 62.36
CA THR A 3 -11.73 47.67 61.47
C THR A 3 -11.25 46.26 61.84
N GLY A 4 -11.13 45.25 60.97
CA GLY A 4 -11.14 45.14 59.52
C GLY A 4 -10.50 43.78 59.13
N ALA A 5 -10.46 43.51 57.82
CA ALA A 5 -9.72 42.45 57.10
C ALA A 5 -10.39 41.07 56.90
N SER A 6 -11.14 41.01 55.80
CA SER A 6 -11.40 39.83 54.97
C SER A 6 -10.07 39.31 54.38
N ALA A 7 -9.73 38.05 54.65
CA ALA A 7 -8.68 37.33 53.94
C ALA A 7 -9.30 36.40 52.89
N GLN A 8 -9.20 36.80 51.62
CA GLN A 8 -9.48 35.95 50.45
C GLN A 8 -8.60 34.70 50.49
N LYS A 9 -9.21 33.53 50.72
CA LYS A 9 -8.60 32.25 50.35
C LYS A 9 -8.67 32.13 48.82
N PHE A 10 -7.56 32.41 48.14
CA PHE A 10 -7.33 31.95 46.77
C PHE A 10 -7.34 30.41 46.76
N GLY A 11 -8.50 29.84 46.43
CA GLY A 11 -8.60 28.43 46.10
C GLY A 11 -7.79 28.16 44.84
N ARG A 12 -6.66 27.46 44.99
CA ARG A 12 -6.01 26.76 43.88
C ARG A 12 -7.04 25.80 43.29
N LYS A 13 -7.64 26.17 42.16
CA LYS A 13 -8.32 25.22 41.27
C LYS A 13 -7.25 24.32 40.67
N ASN A 14 -6.91 23.24 41.35
CA ASN A 14 -6.20 22.13 40.73
C ASN A 14 -7.18 21.49 39.74
N GLY A 15 -6.94 21.74 38.46
CA GLY A 15 -7.66 21.13 37.36
C GLY A 15 -7.35 19.64 37.33
N ILE A 16 -8.32 18.84 37.72
CA ILE A 16 -8.39 17.44 37.32
C ILE A 16 -8.75 17.50 35.83
N GLU A 17 -7.74 17.37 34.96
CA GLU A 17 -8.00 17.11 33.55
C GLU A 17 -8.80 15.81 33.47
N ASN A 18 -10.05 15.91 33.01
CA ASN A 18 -10.94 14.78 32.79
C ASN A 18 -10.18 13.68 32.01
N GLU A 19 -10.11 12.44 32.49
CA GLU A 19 -9.31 11.36 31.87
C GLU A 19 -9.61 11.19 30.37
N ASP A 20 -10.86 11.39 29.96
CA ASP A 20 -11.30 11.44 28.57
C ASP A 20 -10.59 12.52 27.73
N ASN A 21 -10.33 13.70 28.30
CA ASN A 21 -9.61 14.78 27.62
C ASN A 21 -8.12 14.47 27.50
N TYR A 22 -7.53 13.85 28.53
CA TYR A 22 -6.14 13.40 28.50
C TYR A 22 -5.94 12.32 27.43
N GLU A 23 -6.79 11.29 27.39
CA GLU A 23 -6.72 10.25 26.37
C GLU A 23 -6.89 10.78 24.95
N ARG A 24 -7.86 11.68 24.74
CA ARG A 24 -8.07 12.32 23.43
C ARG A 24 -6.84 13.11 22.99
N ARG A 25 -6.19 13.83 23.91
CA ARG A 25 -4.93 14.55 23.65
C ARG A 25 -3.79 13.59 23.32
N CYS A 26 -3.59 12.52 24.09
CA CYS A 26 -2.57 11.51 23.81
C CYS A 26 -2.76 10.86 22.43
N LYS A 27 -3.99 10.49 22.07
CA LYS A 27 -4.34 9.96 20.74
C LYS A 27 -4.06 10.98 19.63
N ALA A 28 -4.40 12.25 19.84
CA ALA A 28 -4.12 13.32 18.88
C ALA A 28 -2.61 13.58 18.69
N VAL A 29 -1.83 13.62 19.77
CA VAL A 29 -0.36 13.78 19.71
C VAL A 29 0.29 12.60 18.98
N SER A 30 -0.14 11.37 19.28
CA SER A 30 0.35 10.16 18.61
C SER A 30 0.08 10.21 17.10
N TYR A 31 -1.14 10.59 16.71
CA TYR A 31 -1.55 10.75 15.31
C TYR A 31 -0.70 11.80 14.58
N VAL A 32 -0.58 13.01 15.13
CA VAL A 32 0.20 14.10 14.52
C VAL A 32 1.66 13.70 14.40
N SER A 33 2.23 13.08 15.42
CA SER A 33 3.62 12.60 15.40
C SER A 33 3.82 11.54 14.30
N LYS A 34 2.91 10.57 14.17
CA LYS A 34 2.97 9.55 13.11
C LYS A 34 2.91 10.19 11.71
N LEU A 35 2.00 11.14 11.49
CA LEU A 35 1.87 11.87 10.23
C LEU A 35 3.17 12.60 9.85
N HIS A 36 3.81 13.29 10.81
CA HIS A 36 5.08 13.97 10.58
C HIS A 36 6.22 12.99 10.25
N ARG A 37 6.32 11.88 10.99
CA ARG A 37 7.32 10.84 10.72
C ARG A 37 7.15 10.24 9.33
N HIS A 38 5.92 9.92 8.92
CA HIS A 38 5.65 9.40 7.57
C HIS A 38 6.13 10.38 6.51
N ARG A 39 5.71 11.65 6.59
CA ARG A 39 6.14 12.71 5.66
C ARG A 39 7.67 12.87 5.61
N HIS A 40 8.36 12.71 6.75
CA HIS A 40 9.82 12.75 6.80
C HIS A 40 10.45 11.53 6.10
N HIS A 41 10.04 10.32 6.46
CA HIS A 41 10.58 9.09 5.89
C HIS A 41 10.38 8.99 4.37
N SER A 42 9.17 9.32 3.87
CA SER A 42 8.88 9.25 2.44
C SER A 42 9.80 10.15 1.61
N ARG A 43 10.14 11.35 2.11
CA ARG A 43 11.09 12.26 1.44
C ARG A 43 12.53 11.75 1.47
N LYS A 44 12.93 11.10 2.56
CA LYS A 44 14.30 10.59 2.75
C LYS A 44 14.60 9.39 1.84
N ILE A 45 13.61 8.57 1.53
CA ILE A 45 13.78 7.39 0.67
C ILE A 45 13.73 7.81 -0.80
N LYS A 46 14.85 7.56 -1.50
CA LYS A 46 15.03 7.94 -2.91
C LYS A 46 14.10 7.17 -3.85
N SER A 47 13.58 7.84 -4.87
CA SER A 47 12.79 7.25 -5.97
C SER A 47 13.62 6.78 -7.16
N SER A 48 14.93 7.03 -7.17
CA SER A 48 15.81 6.66 -8.29
C SER A 48 16.16 5.19 -8.31
N TRP A 49 16.46 4.68 -9.50
CA TRP A 49 16.88 3.30 -9.78
C TRP A 49 18.35 3.03 -9.41
N ILE A 50 18.83 3.56 -8.27
CA ILE A 50 20.23 3.42 -7.84
C ILE A 50 20.56 1.94 -7.61
N GLY A 51 21.57 1.43 -8.33
CA GLY A 51 21.97 0.02 -8.26
C GLY A 51 20.86 -0.92 -8.75
N MET A 52 20.10 -0.49 -9.75
CA MET A 52 19.05 -1.27 -10.42
C MET A 52 19.18 -1.05 -11.95
N PRO A 53 20.22 -1.57 -12.61
CA PRO A 53 20.43 -1.35 -14.04
C PRO A 53 19.41 -2.15 -14.87
N SER A 54 18.97 -1.60 -16.00
CA SER A 54 17.98 -2.27 -16.87
C SER A 54 18.45 -3.65 -17.35
N SER A 55 19.76 -3.84 -17.59
CA SER A 55 20.37 -5.10 -18.00
C SER A 55 20.29 -6.22 -16.95
N ALA A 56 20.00 -5.90 -15.69
CA ALA A 56 19.90 -6.90 -14.63
C ALA A 56 18.51 -7.55 -14.52
N GLN A 57 17.49 -7.01 -15.17
CA GLN A 57 16.12 -7.55 -15.16
C GLN A 57 16.10 -9.00 -15.63
N LYS A 58 15.46 -9.88 -14.85
CA LYS A 58 15.45 -11.33 -15.12
C LYS A 58 14.22 -12.01 -14.53
N GLY A 59 13.94 -13.23 -14.98
CA GLY A 59 12.84 -14.04 -14.45
C GLY A 59 13.17 -14.65 -13.09
N ILE A 60 12.15 -15.12 -12.39
CA ILE A 60 12.27 -15.84 -11.12
C ILE A 60 11.82 -17.29 -11.34
N TYR A 61 12.66 -18.25 -10.94
CA TYR A 61 12.33 -19.67 -11.06
C TYR A 61 11.11 -20.03 -10.23
N ASN A 62 10.18 -20.74 -10.85
CA ASN A 62 9.02 -21.31 -10.18
C ASN A 62 9.22 -22.83 -10.04
N PRO A 63 9.57 -23.31 -8.83
CA PRO A 63 9.73 -24.74 -8.58
C PRO A 63 8.38 -25.49 -8.49
N ALA A 64 7.25 -24.77 -8.41
CA ALA A 64 5.92 -25.35 -8.20
C ALA A 64 4.81 -24.36 -8.65
N VAL A 65 3.94 -23.94 -7.72
CA VAL A 65 2.79 -23.04 -7.95
C VAL A 65 3.03 -21.66 -7.32
N LEU A 66 4.25 -21.11 -7.45
CA LEU A 66 4.66 -19.85 -6.81
C LEU A 66 4.48 -18.60 -7.70
N CYS A 67 3.74 -18.69 -8.79
CA CYS A 67 3.57 -17.59 -9.75
C CYS A 67 2.93 -16.33 -9.12
N TYR A 68 2.03 -16.49 -8.13
CA TYR A 68 1.47 -15.38 -7.35
C TYR A 68 2.59 -14.59 -6.65
N ARG A 69 3.51 -15.31 -6.01
CA ARG A 69 4.64 -14.75 -5.27
C ARG A 69 5.67 -14.15 -6.20
N ASN A 70 6.02 -14.86 -7.27
CA ASN A 70 6.96 -14.35 -8.27
C ASN A 70 6.44 -13.05 -8.86
N SER A 71 5.15 -12.98 -9.18
CA SER A 71 4.53 -11.77 -9.69
C SER A 71 4.55 -10.62 -8.67
N LEU A 72 4.27 -10.91 -7.39
CA LEU A 72 4.36 -9.92 -6.31
C LEU A 72 5.80 -9.41 -6.13
N LEU A 73 6.77 -10.32 -6.06
CA LEU A 73 8.18 -9.96 -5.93
C LEU A 73 8.64 -9.10 -7.11
N GLN A 74 8.26 -9.45 -8.33
CA GLN A 74 8.56 -8.64 -9.52
C GLN A 74 7.95 -7.23 -9.41
N ALA A 75 6.70 -7.10 -8.98
CA ALA A 75 6.08 -5.79 -8.79
C ALA A 75 6.80 -4.94 -7.72
N LEU A 76 7.22 -5.55 -6.61
CA LEU A 76 7.96 -4.87 -5.54
C LEU A 76 9.41 -4.52 -5.95
N LEU A 77 10.08 -5.38 -6.72
CA LEU A 77 11.41 -5.14 -7.27
C LEU A 77 11.42 -3.94 -8.24
N HIS A 78 10.33 -3.73 -8.96
CA HIS A 78 10.15 -2.58 -9.86
C HIS A 78 9.52 -1.35 -9.19
N ALA A 79 9.43 -1.36 -7.85
CA ALA A 79 9.09 -0.20 -7.03
C ALA A 79 10.36 0.35 -6.37
N PRO A 80 11.07 1.34 -6.98
CA PRO A 80 12.40 1.74 -6.55
C PRO A 80 12.46 2.24 -5.10
N LYS A 81 11.39 2.88 -4.59
CA LYS A 81 11.32 3.28 -3.17
C LYS A 81 11.24 2.10 -2.21
N VAL A 82 10.59 1.00 -2.59
CA VAL A 82 10.53 -0.23 -1.78
C VAL A 82 11.93 -0.86 -1.71
N VAL A 83 12.61 -0.97 -2.86
CA VAL A 83 13.98 -1.49 -2.91
C VAL A 83 14.96 -0.61 -2.11
N ASN A 84 14.89 0.71 -2.31
CA ASN A 84 15.75 1.67 -1.62
C ASN A 84 15.47 1.74 -0.11
N TRP A 85 14.20 1.61 0.32
CA TRP A 85 13.84 1.51 1.73
C TRP A 85 14.55 0.34 2.37
N LEU A 86 14.38 -0.87 1.81
CA LEU A 86 14.94 -2.07 2.43
C LEU A 86 16.47 -2.01 2.50
N ARG A 87 17.14 -1.55 1.44
CA ARG A 87 18.60 -1.35 1.40
C ARG A 87 19.11 -0.30 2.40
N SER A 88 18.30 0.71 2.71
CA SER A 88 18.70 1.83 3.59
C SER A 88 18.39 1.57 5.06
N TYR A 89 17.28 0.87 5.33
CA TYR A 89 16.76 0.70 6.70
C TYR A 89 17.06 -0.68 7.28
N HIS A 90 17.43 -1.67 6.47
CA HIS A 90 17.70 -3.02 6.96
C HIS A 90 19.05 -3.55 6.46
N ARG A 91 19.82 -4.19 7.36
CA ARG A 91 21.08 -4.90 7.08
C ARG A 91 21.27 -5.99 8.13
N SER A 92 22.05 -7.03 7.80
CA SER A 92 22.36 -8.13 8.73
C SER A 92 22.91 -7.63 10.08
N LYS A 93 23.82 -6.64 10.05
CA LYS A 93 24.43 -6.05 11.26
C LYS A 93 23.46 -5.31 12.20
N ILE A 94 22.29 -4.89 11.69
CA ILE A 94 21.26 -4.17 12.47
C ILE A 94 19.97 -5.00 12.63
N CYS A 95 20.02 -6.29 12.25
CA CYS A 95 18.92 -7.21 12.40
C CYS A 95 18.85 -7.70 13.85
N ILE A 96 17.67 -7.61 14.46
CA ILE A 96 17.42 -8.05 15.84
C ILE A 96 16.93 -9.51 15.94
N ARG A 97 16.76 -10.19 14.79
CA ARG A 97 16.14 -11.52 14.64
C ARG A 97 17.15 -12.53 14.07
N ASP A 98 18.42 -12.47 14.48
CA ASP A 98 19.56 -13.34 14.08
C ASP A 98 19.87 -13.47 12.57
N GLY A 99 19.08 -12.84 11.70
CA GLY A 99 19.21 -12.89 10.24
C GLY A 99 18.63 -14.15 9.60
N ILE A 100 18.60 -15.28 10.31
CA ILE A 100 18.15 -16.57 9.78
C ILE A 100 16.62 -16.58 9.68
N SER A 101 15.93 -16.16 10.74
CA SER A 101 14.46 -16.15 10.82
C SER A 101 13.81 -14.84 10.30
N CYS A 102 14.62 -13.90 9.84
CA CYS A 102 14.18 -12.56 9.47
C CYS A 102 13.77 -12.45 8.00
N VAL A 103 12.48 -12.26 7.72
CA VAL A 103 11.95 -12.06 6.37
C VAL A 103 12.61 -10.89 5.65
N ALA A 104 12.89 -9.79 6.35
CA ALA A 104 13.56 -8.63 5.75
C ALA A 104 15.00 -8.92 5.30
N CYS A 105 15.74 -9.81 5.99
CA CYS A 105 17.07 -10.24 5.56
C CYS A 105 17.00 -11.01 4.24
N HIS A 106 16.04 -11.93 4.11
CA HIS A 106 15.87 -12.74 2.90
C HIS A 106 15.29 -11.95 1.73
N LEU A 107 14.36 -11.02 1.98
CA LEU A 107 13.91 -10.07 0.96
C LEU A 107 15.08 -9.21 0.44
N LEU A 108 15.94 -8.73 1.35
CA LEU A 108 17.10 -7.92 0.97
C LEU A 108 18.09 -8.74 0.13
N ALA A 109 18.30 -10.01 0.48
CA ALA A 109 19.11 -10.93 -0.31
C ALA A 109 18.53 -11.09 -1.73
N VAL A 110 17.23 -11.37 -1.86
CA VAL A 110 16.55 -11.47 -3.16
C VAL A 110 16.67 -10.17 -3.97
N PHE A 111 16.45 -9.01 -3.34
CA PHE A 111 16.53 -7.71 -4.02
C PHE A 111 17.94 -7.39 -4.52
N ASN A 112 18.96 -7.71 -3.72
CA ASN A 112 20.35 -7.51 -4.12
C ASN A 112 20.76 -8.50 -5.22
N SER A 113 20.39 -9.78 -5.10
CA SER A 113 20.70 -10.78 -6.12
C SER A 113 19.99 -10.51 -7.45
N TYR A 114 18.74 -10.03 -7.40
CA TYR A 114 18.00 -9.65 -8.60
C TYR A 114 18.72 -8.53 -9.36
N TRP A 115 19.11 -7.46 -8.68
CA TRP A 115 19.69 -6.28 -9.35
C TRP A 115 21.21 -6.32 -9.58
N GLY A 116 21.95 -7.16 -8.85
CA GLY A 116 23.41 -7.10 -8.81
C GLY A 116 24.14 -8.44 -8.98
N SER A 117 23.43 -9.56 -9.14
CA SER A 117 24.06 -10.89 -9.16
C SER A 117 23.57 -11.78 -10.30
N THR A 118 24.10 -13.00 -10.35
CA THR A 118 23.78 -13.98 -11.39
C THR A 118 22.40 -14.61 -11.16
N PRO A 119 21.78 -15.23 -12.19
CA PRO A 119 20.55 -16.00 -12.01
C PRO A 119 20.68 -17.13 -10.98
N LYS A 120 21.87 -17.72 -10.81
CA LYS A 120 22.14 -18.77 -9.82
C LYS A 120 22.05 -18.21 -8.39
N ASP A 121 22.59 -17.02 -8.15
CA ASP A 121 22.52 -16.36 -6.84
C ASP A 121 21.08 -15.99 -6.49
N LEU A 122 20.33 -15.47 -7.47
CA LEU A 122 18.90 -15.18 -7.30
C LEU A 122 18.11 -16.45 -6.96
N LEU A 123 18.37 -17.56 -7.66
CA LEU A 123 17.74 -18.85 -7.37
C LEU A 123 18.02 -19.33 -5.95
N GLN A 124 19.25 -19.14 -5.45
CA GLN A 124 19.56 -19.50 -4.07
C GLN A 124 18.82 -18.59 -3.08
N ALA A 125 18.84 -17.27 -3.30
CA ALA A 125 18.16 -16.31 -2.44
C ALA A 125 16.64 -16.55 -2.36
N THR A 126 15.99 -16.90 -3.48
CA THR A 126 14.55 -17.20 -3.49
C THR A 126 14.21 -18.53 -2.82
N LYS A 127 15.10 -19.53 -2.89
CA LYS A 127 14.97 -20.77 -2.10
C LYS A 127 15.06 -20.51 -0.60
N GLU A 128 15.99 -19.68 -0.14
CA GLU A 128 16.06 -19.32 1.28
C GLU A 128 14.84 -18.50 1.72
N LEU A 129 14.38 -17.57 0.88
CA LEU A 129 13.15 -16.81 1.13
C LEU A 129 11.94 -17.72 1.31
N ASP A 130 11.79 -18.76 0.47
CA ASP A 130 10.71 -19.74 0.60
C ASP A 130 10.76 -20.48 1.93
N ARG A 131 11.94 -20.95 2.35
CA ARG A 131 12.11 -21.60 3.66
C ARG A 131 11.68 -20.69 4.81
N VAL A 132 12.04 -19.42 4.75
CA VAL A 132 11.68 -18.45 5.80
C VAL A 132 10.20 -18.16 5.79
N PHE A 133 9.58 -17.99 4.62
CA PHE A 133 8.13 -17.79 4.51
C PHE A 133 7.37 -18.96 5.16
N ILE A 134 7.77 -20.20 4.85
CA ILE A 134 7.18 -21.39 5.47
C ILE A 134 7.37 -21.38 6.99
N SER A 135 8.59 -21.14 7.48
CA SER A 135 8.88 -21.13 8.92
C SER A 135 8.15 -20.03 9.69
N THR A 136 7.74 -18.95 9.00
CA THR A 136 7.01 -17.81 9.57
C THR A 136 5.50 -17.92 9.37
N GLY A 137 5.02 -19.09 8.94
CA GLY A 137 3.59 -19.41 8.88
C GLY A 137 2.87 -18.96 7.62
N TRP A 138 3.59 -18.59 6.55
CA TRP A 138 2.97 -18.53 5.21
C TRP A 138 2.69 -19.95 4.74
N GLN A 139 1.41 -20.32 4.67
CA GLN A 139 0.99 -21.70 4.51
C GLN A 139 1.46 -22.31 3.17
N ASP A 140 2.14 -23.43 3.35
CA ASP A 140 2.43 -24.60 2.53
C ASP A 140 2.58 -24.53 1.00
N GLY A 141 3.77 -24.16 0.53
CA GLY A 141 4.25 -24.52 -0.81
C GLY A 141 4.40 -26.03 -1.06
N ARG A 142 4.28 -26.90 -0.05
CA ARG A 142 4.34 -28.38 -0.19
C ARG A 142 2.97 -29.03 -0.42
N THR A 143 1.85 -28.31 -0.27
CA THR A 143 0.53 -28.83 -0.69
C THR A 143 0.23 -28.62 -2.18
N GLY A 144 1.03 -27.82 -2.89
CA GLY A 144 0.72 -27.44 -4.26
C GLY A 144 -0.46 -26.48 -4.38
N ARG A 145 -0.81 -25.74 -3.31
CA ARG A 145 -1.88 -24.75 -3.32
C ARG A 145 -1.43 -23.41 -3.93
N GLN A 146 -2.30 -22.85 -4.76
CA GLN A 146 -2.16 -21.49 -5.27
C GLN A 146 -2.68 -20.52 -4.21
N GLU A 147 -1.98 -19.40 -4.02
CA GLU A 147 -2.37 -18.35 -3.07
C GLU A 147 -2.58 -17.02 -3.81
N ASP A 148 -3.07 -16.02 -3.08
CA ASP A 148 -3.34 -14.69 -3.62
C ASP A 148 -2.17 -13.71 -3.38
N PRO A 149 -1.72 -12.94 -4.39
CA PRO A 149 -0.63 -11.98 -4.23
C PRO A 149 -0.98 -10.79 -3.31
N GLU A 150 -2.25 -10.42 -3.17
CA GLU A 150 -2.69 -9.39 -2.23
C GLU A 150 -2.64 -9.90 -0.79
N GLU A 151 -3.13 -11.11 -0.54
CA GLU A 151 -3.06 -11.75 0.78
C GLU A 151 -1.60 -11.91 1.22
N GLN A 152 -0.71 -12.28 0.28
CA GLN A 152 0.73 -12.34 0.56
C GLN A 152 1.32 -10.97 0.89
N LEU A 153 0.89 -9.89 0.21
CA LEU A 153 1.33 -8.54 0.52
C LEU A 153 0.88 -8.10 1.93
N VAL A 154 -0.37 -8.39 2.30
CA VAL A 154 -0.92 -8.12 3.63
C VAL A 154 -0.16 -8.91 4.71
N TRP A 155 0.05 -10.21 4.49
CA TRP A 155 0.82 -11.07 5.36
C TRP A 155 2.27 -10.57 5.53
N LEU A 156 2.93 -10.23 4.42
CA LEU A 156 4.29 -9.72 4.44
C LEU A 156 4.39 -8.48 5.32
N ALA A 157 3.45 -7.57 5.15
CA ALA A 157 3.43 -6.33 5.90
C ALA A 157 3.12 -6.54 7.39
N LYS A 158 2.35 -7.58 7.74
CA LYS A 158 2.13 -8.03 9.13
C LYS A 158 3.41 -8.63 9.72
N VAL A 159 4.11 -9.51 9.00
CA VAL A 159 5.35 -10.12 9.51
C VAL A 159 6.45 -9.08 9.68
N LEU A 160 6.59 -8.15 8.73
CA LEU A 160 7.54 -7.04 8.85
C LEU A 160 7.25 -6.15 10.07
N SER A 161 5.97 -5.92 10.43
CA SER A 161 5.62 -5.13 11.62
C SER A 161 6.05 -5.81 12.92
N GLN A 162 6.08 -7.14 12.94
CA GLN A 162 6.46 -7.95 14.09
C GLN A 162 7.98 -8.15 14.19
N GLN A 163 8.68 -8.15 13.05
CA GLN A 163 10.11 -8.46 13.00
C GLN A 163 11.02 -7.22 12.98
N LEU A 164 10.54 -6.09 12.47
CA LEU A 164 11.35 -4.89 12.32
C LEU A 164 11.21 -3.93 13.51
N PRO A 165 12.28 -3.23 13.91
CA PRO A 165 12.18 -2.08 14.80
C PRO A 165 11.18 -1.04 14.28
N THR A 166 10.49 -0.35 15.19
CA THR A 166 9.45 0.64 14.87
C THR A 166 9.90 1.65 13.82
N ILE A 167 11.13 2.18 13.92
CA ILE A 167 11.64 3.16 12.95
C ILE A 167 11.81 2.59 11.53
N GLN A 168 12.15 1.31 11.39
CA GLN A 168 12.30 0.67 10.08
C GLN A 168 10.93 0.38 9.47
N PHE A 169 9.97 -0.04 10.29
CA PHE A 169 8.60 -0.31 9.85
C PHE A 169 7.79 0.97 9.57
N ASP A 170 7.91 2.02 10.40
CA ASP A 170 7.31 3.34 10.15
C ASP A 170 7.78 3.88 8.78
N ALA A 171 9.06 3.65 8.42
CA ALA A 171 9.58 4.03 7.11
C ALA A 171 8.99 3.21 5.95
N PHE A 172 8.63 1.95 6.18
CA PHE A 172 7.86 1.14 5.23
C PHE A 172 6.45 1.68 5.08
N GLU A 173 5.74 1.90 6.19
CA GLU A 173 4.37 2.44 6.16
C GLU A 173 4.32 3.78 5.43
N ALA A 174 5.33 4.63 5.65
CA ALA A 174 5.45 5.93 4.99
C ALA A 174 5.47 5.84 3.45
N ILE A 175 6.03 4.76 2.89
CA ILE A 175 6.11 4.60 1.43
C ILE A 175 5.01 3.71 0.85
N SER A 176 4.34 2.88 1.65
CA SER A 176 3.40 1.87 1.15
C SER A 176 1.96 2.03 1.65
N ARG A 177 1.69 2.93 2.61
CA ARG A 177 0.36 3.08 3.20
C ARG A 177 -0.15 4.52 3.22
N PHE A 178 -1.45 4.67 3.06
CA PHE A 178 -2.17 5.89 3.35
C PHE A 178 -2.27 6.15 4.86
N ILE A 179 -2.42 7.42 5.22
CA ILE A 179 -3.11 7.82 6.45
C ILE A 179 -4.38 8.56 6.03
N LEU A 180 -5.52 8.00 6.38
CA LEU A 180 -6.84 8.49 6.02
C LEU A 180 -7.58 8.99 7.28
N ASN A 181 -8.37 10.05 7.10
CA ASN A 181 -9.42 10.38 8.05
C ASN A 181 -10.76 10.19 7.35
N SER A 182 -11.74 9.66 8.05
CA SER A 182 -13.09 9.51 7.54
C SER A 182 -14.09 10.27 8.38
N THR A 183 -15.06 10.88 7.70
CA THR A 183 -16.18 11.60 8.29
C THR A 183 -17.47 10.93 7.85
N THR A 184 -18.39 10.69 8.79
CA THR A 184 -19.70 10.09 8.52
C THR A 184 -20.79 11.06 8.96
N GLU A 185 -21.60 11.50 8.01
CA GLU A 185 -22.70 12.44 8.23
C GLU A 185 -24.04 11.70 8.26
N CYS A 186 -24.82 11.90 9.32
CA CYS A 186 -26.17 11.33 9.43
C CYS A 186 -27.19 12.14 8.63
N SER A 187 -27.84 11.51 7.64
CA SER A 187 -28.84 12.20 6.81
C SER A 187 -30.11 12.63 7.55
N SER A 188 -30.38 12.13 8.77
CA SER A 188 -31.57 12.56 9.56
C SER A 188 -31.32 13.77 10.45
N CYS A 189 -30.10 13.96 10.96
CA CYS A 189 -29.84 15.00 11.98
C CYS A 189 -28.56 15.81 11.74
N GLY A 190 -27.82 15.54 10.66
CA GLY A 190 -26.57 16.22 10.33
C GLY A 190 -25.41 15.92 11.28
N TYR A 191 -25.54 14.96 12.21
CA TYR A 191 -24.44 14.62 13.11
C TYR A 191 -23.24 14.06 12.33
N LEU A 192 -22.08 14.65 12.56
CA LEU A 192 -20.79 14.25 12.02
C LEU A 192 -20.02 13.43 13.05
N SER A 193 -19.72 12.18 12.73
CA SER A 193 -18.70 11.39 13.44
C SER A 193 -17.43 11.31 12.59
N ALA A 194 -16.27 11.30 13.24
CA ALA A 194 -14.98 11.25 12.55
C ALA A 194 -14.08 10.16 13.12
N ASN A 195 -13.44 9.40 12.23
CA ASN A 195 -12.35 8.49 12.56
C ASN A 195 -11.05 9.05 11.96
N LYS A 196 -9.99 9.14 12.76
CA LYS A 196 -8.72 9.77 12.35
C LYS A 196 -7.59 8.77 12.40
N GLY A 197 -6.71 8.81 11.39
CA GLY A 197 -5.49 8.02 11.39
C GLY A 197 -5.65 6.56 10.97
N GLU A 198 -6.64 6.26 10.13
CA GLU A 198 -6.80 4.95 9.51
C GLU A 198 -5.60 4.71 8.57
N VAL A 199 -4.83 3.64 8.81
CA VAL A 199 -3.64 3.29 8.03
C VAL A 199 -3.95 2.11 7.12
N GLU A 200 -3.92 2.33 5.80
CA GLU A 200 -4.31 1.33 4.80
C GLU A 200 -3.30 1.23 3.67
N GLY A 201 -3.01 0.01 3.20
CA GLY A 201 -2.00 -0.25 2.15
C GLY A 201 -2.57 -0.41 0.74
N THR A 202 -3.76 -0.99 0.61
CA THR A 202 -4.36 -1.35 -0.68
C THR A 202 -5.71 -0.65 -0.84
N ILE A 203 -5.96 -0.05 -2.01
CA ILE A 203 -7.31 0.36 -2.41
C ILE A 203 -7.97 -0.84 -3.07
N SER A 204 -8.79 -1.57 -2.33
CA SER A 204 -9.54 -2.72 -2.86
C SER A 204 -10.89 -2.25 -3.40
N ILE A 205 -11.03 -2.22 -4.72
CA ILE A 205 -12.25 -1.77 -5.41
C ILE A 205 -13.17 -2.93 -5.75
N ASP A 206 -14.43 -2.81 -5.35
CA ASP A 206 -15.52 -3.69 -5.76
C ASP A 206 -15.98 -3.33 -7.18
N LEU A 207 -16.12 -4.34 -8.04
CA LEU A 207 -16.56 -4.14 -9.43
C LEU A 207 -18.09 -4.17 -9.58
N GLN A 208 -18.80 -4.26 -8.45
CA GLN A 208 -20.26 -4.27 -8.35
C GLN A 208 -20.74 -3.11 -7.46
N PRO A 209 -21.84 -2.42 -7.81
CA PRO A 209 -22.62 -2.60 -9.03
C PRO A 209 -21.84 -2.17 -10.27
N ARG A 210 -22.15 -2.80 -11.41
CA ARG A 210 -21.45 -2.53 -12.65
C ARG A 210 -21.70 -1.12 -13.17
N ILE A 211 -20.62 -0.40 -13.48
CA ILE A 211 -20.67 0.92 -14.11
C ILE A 211 -20.54 0.75 -15.64
N LYS A 212 -21.53 1.25 -16.40
CA LYS A 212 -21.50 1.24 -17.87
C LYS A 212 -20.31 2.08 -18.36
N ASN A 213 -19.43 1.47 -19.14
CA ASN A 213 -18.16 2.07 -19.60
C ASN A 213 -17.26 2.55 -18.44
N GLY A 214 -17.40 1.96 -17.24
CA GLY A 214 -16.68 2.37 -16.05
C GLY A 214 -15.19 2.12 -16.16
N THR A 215 -14.41 3.13 -15.76
CA THR A 215 -12.96 3.05 -15.63
C THR A 215 -12.57 2.76 -14.17
N ILE A 216 -11.30 2.47 -13.91
CA ILE A 216 -10.81 2.37 -12.53
C ILE A 216 -11.07 3.63 -11.71
N ALA A 217 -10.98 4.83 -12.31
CA ALA A 217 -11.29 6.07 -11.61
C ALA A 217 -12.74 6.11 -11.11
N ASP A 218 -13.68 5.52 -11.86
CA ASP A 218 -15.08 5.44 -11.44
C ASP A 218 -15.28 4.47 -10.27
N TYR A 219 -14.58 3.33 -10.28
CA TYR A 219 -14.63 2.35 -9.18
C TYR A 219 -13.85 2.80 -7.92
N ILE A 220 -12.93 3.77 -8.04
CA ILE A 220 -12.25 4.39 -6.90
C ILE A 220 -13.17 5.37 -6.16
N LYS A 221 -14.11 6.04 -6.85
CA LYS A 221 -14.99 7.05 -6.21
C LYS A 221 -15.71 6.50 -4.97
N PRO A 222 -16.37 5.31 -5.01
CA PRO A 222 -17.01 4.72 -3.82
C PRO A 222 -16.05 4.40 -2.67
N TYR A 223 -14.78 4.07 -2.96
CA TYR A 223 -13.80 3.81 -1.91
C TYR A 223 -13.57 5.04 -1.03
N PHE A 224 -13.59 6.25 -1.61
CA PHE A 224 -13.43 7.51 -0.88
C PHE A 224 -14.75 8.13 -0.41
N CYS A 225 -15.85 7.91 -1.13
CA CYS A 225 -17.12 8.55 -0.84
C CYS A 225 -18.27 7.59 -1.16
N HIS A 226 -18.93 7.06 -0.13
CA HIS A 226 -20.05 6.14 -0.30
C HIS A 226 -21.13 6.34 0.76
N ARG A 227 -22.32 5.87 0.40
CA ARG A 227 -23.46 5.78 1.30
C ARG A 227 -23.34 4.55 2.18
N VAL A 228 -23.57 4.73 3.48
CA VAL A 228 -23.55 3.67 4.49
C VAL A 228 -24.95 3.51 5.06
N GLU A 229 -25.41 2.27 5.21
CA GLU A 229 -26.75 1.94 5.72
C GLU A 229 -26.67 0.93 6.87
N GLY A 230 -27.75 0.80 7.65
CA GLY A 230 -27.87 -0.22 8.70
C GLY A 230 -27.27 0.12 10.07
N PHE A 231 -26.38 1.12 10.17
CA PHE A 231 -25.78 1.55 11.45
C PHE A 231 -26.65 2.56 12.19
N LYS A 232 -26.69 2.49 13.52
CA LYS A 232 -27.36 3.52 14.36
C LYS A 232 -26.51 4.78 14.43
N CYS A 233 -27.15 5.96 14.41
CA CYS A 233 -26.48 7.23 14.69
C CYS A 233 -26.26 7.40 16.20
N ASP A 234 -25.05 7.77 16.60
CA ASP A 234 -24.70 7.98 18.03
C ASP A 234 -25.49 9.13 18.68
N ARG A 235 -26.01 10.08 17.88
CA ARG A 235 -26.80 11.22 18.37
C ARG A 235 -28.30 10.94 18.41
N CYS A 236 -28.90 10.59 17.28
CA CYS A 236 -30.36 10.47 17.16
C CYS A 236 -30.87 9.02 17.14
N SER A 237 -29.98 8.02 17.27
CA SER A 237 -30.29 6.59 17.17
C SER A 237 -30.92 6.12 15.84
N SER A 238 -31.14 7.03 14.89
CA SER A 238 -31.70 6.71 13.57
C SER A 238 -30.78 5.77 12.80
N LYS A 239 -31.40 4.76 12.17
CA LYS A 239 -30.77 3.87 11.18
C LYS A 239 -30.80 4.47 9.76
N SER A 240 -31.12 5.75 9.64
CA SER A 240 -31.08 6.42 8.35
C SER A 240 -29.70 6.28 7.70
N PRO A 241 -29.69 6.30 6.37
CA PRO A 241 -28.46 6.31 5.60
C PRO A 241 -27.53 7.44 6.05
N LYS A 242 -26.24 7.20 5.88
CA LYS A 242 -25.17 8.12 6.26
C LYS A 242 -24.24 8.30 5.08
N GLN A 243 -23.70 9.50 4.91
CA GLN A 243 -22.69 9.75 3.90
C GLN A 243 -21.32 9.60 4.55
N ARG A 244 -20.50 8.65 4.09
CA ARG A 244 -19.11 8.49 4.55
C ARG A 244 -18.16 9.02 3.48
N SER A 245 -17.30 9.94 3.89
CA SER A 245 -16.26 10.55 3.06
C SER A 245 -14.89 10.32 3.70
N ARG A 246 -13.86 10.14 2.89
CA ARG A 246 -12.49 9.85 3.33
C ARG A 246 -11.52 10.81 2.66
N GLU A 247 -10.56 11.29 3.42
CA GLU A 247 -9.54 12.24 2.95
C GLU A 247 -8.13 11.70 3.18
N ILE A 248 -7.22 12.01 2.25
CA ILE A 248 -5.82 11.60 2.25
C ILE A 248 -4.99 12.64 3.01
N TYR A 249 -4.57 12.28 4.23
CA TYR A 249 -3.66 13.09 5.07
C TYR A 249 -2.19 12.77 4.80
N HIS A 250 -1.91 11.51 4.47
CA HIS A 250 -0.64 11.03 3.95
C HIS A 250 -0.91 10.03 2.83
N GLN A 251 -0.17 10.17 1.73
CA GLN A 251 -0.28 9.33 0.55
C GLN A 251 0.95 8.42 0.44
N PRO A 252 0.79 7.16 -0.03
CA PRO A 252 1.91 6.27 -0.25
C PRO A 252 2.77 6.77 -1.41
N GLU A 253 4.00 6.30 -1.45
CA GLU A 253 4.88 6.50 -2.58
C GLU A 253 4.74 5.38 -3.63
N THR A 254 4.39 4.18 -3.18
CA THR A 254 3.98 3.04 -3.99
C THR A 254 2.53 2.72 -3.64
N LEU A 255 1.62 3.10 -4.53
CA LEU A 255 0.18 2.86 -4.42
C LEU A 255 -0.16 1.48 -5.01
N VAL A 256 -0.95 0.69 -4.28
CA VAL A 256 -1.51 -0.58 -4.75
C VAL A 256 -3.04 -0.48 -4.85
N ILE A 257 -3.59 -0.87 -5.99
CA ILE A 257 -5.03 -0.96 -6.23
C ILE A 257 -5.36 -2.41 -6.59
N GLN A 258 -6.29 -3.01 -5.84
CA GLN A 258 -6.78 -4.37 -6.09
C GLN A 258 -8.16 -4.30 -6.75
N LEU A 259 -8.32 -4.97 -7.88
CA LEU A 259 -9.61 -5.22 -8.49
C LEU A 259 -10.18 -6.49 -7.87
N LYS A 260 -11.21 -6.38 -7.03
CA LYS A 260 -11.89 -7.54 -6.43
C LYS A 260 -12.69 -8.29 -7.49
N ARG A 261 -12.00 -9.21 -8.17
CA ARG A 261 -12.58 -10.01 -9.25
C ARG A 261 -13.23 -11.29 -8.79
N PHE A 262 -13.07 -11.72 -7.55
CA PHE A 262 -13.64 -12.97 -7.06
C PHE A 262 -14.86 -12.67 -6.20
N GLY A 263 -16.02 -13.17 -6.65
CA GLY A 263 -17.28 -13.06 -5.93
C GLY A 263 -17.46 -14.19 -4.93
N TRP A 264 -18.40 -14.00 -4.01
CA TRP A 264 -18.85 -15.04 -3.07
C TRP A 264 -19.48 -16.27 -3.77
N ASP A 265 -19.91 -16.12 -5.03
CA ASP A 265 -20.44 -17.20 -5.86
C ASP A 265 -19.34 -18.09 -6.48
N GLY A 266 -18.07 -17.83 -6.15
CA GLY A 266 -16.91 -18.56 -6.64
C GLY A 266 -16.53 -18.24 -8.09
N ARG A 267 -17.20 -17.27 -8.74
CA ARG A 267 -16.90 -16.88 -10.11
C ARG A 267 -15.94 -15.69 -10.14
N LYS A 268 -15.12 -15.69 -11.19
CA LYS A 268 -14.20 -14.60 -11.50
C LYS A 268 -14.86 -13.61 -12.47
N ASP A 269 -14.85 -12.33 -12.11
CA ASP A 269 -15.19 -11.22 -12.98
C ASP A 269 -14.04 -10.98 -13.99
N CYS A 270 -14.25 -11.47 -15.21
CA CYS A 270 -13.32 -11.34 -16.33
C CYS A 270 -13.53 -10.06 -17.16
N THR A 271 -14.22 -9.07 -16.63
CA THR A 271 -14.55 -7.86 -17.39
C THR A 271 -13.32 -7.02 -17.65
N PRO A 272 -13.13 -6.54 -18.88
CA PRO A 272 -12.17 -5.49 -19.18
C PRO A 272 -12.50 -4.23 -18.37
N ILE A 273 -11.57 -3.77 -17.53
CA ILE A 273 -11.70 -2.50 -16.79
C ILE A 273 -10.58 -1.57 -17.26
N PRO A 274 -10.88 -0.53 -18.04
CA PRO A 274 -9.87 0.43 -18.49
C PRO A 274 -9.22 1.19 -17.33
N PHE A 275 -7.92 1.42 -17.43
CA PHE A 275 -7.14 2.19 -16.48
C PHE A 275 -6.09 3.04 -17.19
N SER A 276 -5.73 4.16 -16.54
CA SER A 276 -4.82 5.15 -17.10
C SER A 276 -3.40 4.93 -16.61
N GLN A 277 -2.41 5.29 -17.43
CA GLN A 277 -1.00 5.31 -17.02
C GLN A 277 -0.80 6.34 -15.89
N ILE A 278 -1.47 7.49 -15.97
CA ILE A 278 -1.47 8.51 -14.93
C ILE A 278 -2.77 8.45 -14.15
N LEU A 279 -2.67 8.40 -12.83
CA LEU A 279 -3.80 8.43 -11.91
C LEU A 279 -3.62 9.60 -10.94
N THR A 280 -4.62 10.48 -10.85
CA THR A 280 -4.61 11.62 -9.92
C THR A 280 -5.66 11.42 -8.84
N LEU A 281 -5.22 11.44 -7.58
CA LEU A 281 -6.10 11.35 -6.40
C LEU A 281 -6.14 12.66 -5.59
N ASP A 282 -5.68 13.77 -6.19
CA ASP A 282 -5.63 15.08 -5.51
C ASP A 282 -7.00 15.58 -5.04
N CYS A 283 -8.10 15.16 -5.69
CA CYS A 283 -9.46 15.50 -5.26
C CYS A 283 -9.88 14.87 -3.92
N TYR A 284 -9.17 13.83 -3.46
CA TYR A 284 -9.40 13.18 -2.17
C TYR A 284 -8.40 13.62 -1.11
N ARG A 285 -7.50 14.55 -1.43
CA ARG A 285 -6.44 15.01 -0.53
C ARG A 285 -6.96 16.07 0.42
N CYS A 286 -6.64 15.96 1.71
CA CYS A 286 -7.01 17.00 2.67
C CYS A 286 -6.20 18.27 2.43
N GLU A 287 -6.76 19.43 2.79
CA GLU A 287 -6.13 20.74 2.57
C GLU A 287 -4.74 20.86 3.22
N SER A 288 -4.56 20.25 4.40
CA SER A 288 -3.29 20.27 5.15
C SER A 288 -2.19 19.39 4.51
N ASN A 289 -2.52 18.59 3.51
CA ASN A 289 -1.57 17.80 2.75
C ASN A 289 -1.23 18.52 1.43
N THR A 290 -0.06 19.14 1.39
CA THR A 290 0.40 19.87 0.20
C THR A 290 1.11 18.98 -0.84
N SER A 291 1.31 17.70 -0.53
CA SER A 291 2.00 16.76 -1.43
C SER A 291 1.08 16.36 -2.58
N SER A 292 1.61 16.26 -3.80
CA SER A 292 0.86 15.73 -4.94
C SER A 292 0.50 14.25 -4.73
N CYS A 293 -0.73 13.92 -5.08
CA CYS A 293 -1.28 12.57 -5.19
C CYS A 293 -1.41 12.16 -6.68
N ASP A 294 -0.45 12.59 -7.51
CA ASP A 294 -0.29 12.12 -8.88
C ASP A 294 0.59 10.88 -8.92
N TYR A 295 0.13 9.88 -9.65
CA TYR A 295 0.72 8.56 -9.71
C TYR A 295 0.94 8.14 -11.16
N GLU A 296 2.00 7.38 -11.40
CA GLU A 296 2.29 6.78 -12.68
C GLU A 296 2.42 5.26 -12.54
N LEU A 297 1.76 4.54 -13.45
CA LEU A 297 1.72 3.09 -13.45
C LEU A 297 3.13 2.51 -13.61
N SER A 298 3.43 1.51 -12.79
CA SER A 298 4.77 0.91 -12.70
C SER A 298 4.77 -0.60 -12.83
N ALA A 299 3.73 -1.27 -12.32
CA ALA A 299 3.56 -2.70 -12.53
C ALA A 299 2.07 -3.10 -12.51
N ILE A 300 1.76 -4.21 -13.15
CA ILE A 300 0.45 -4.82 -13.23
C ILE A 300 0.63 -6.31 -12.97
N ILE A 301 -0.02 -6.85 -11.95
CA ILE A 301 -0.15 -8.29 -11.78
C ILE A 301 -1.42 -8.71 -12.47
N CYS A 302 -1.30 -9.58 -13.47
CA CYS A 302 -2.44 -10.14 -14.20
C CYS A 302 -2.69 -11.58 -13.76
N HIS A 303 -3.96 -11.97 -13.72
CA HIS A 303 -4.40 -13.32 -13.45
C HIS A 303 -5.13 -13.91 -14.67
N SER A 304 -4.75 -15.13 -15.08
CA SER A 304 -5.48 -15.97 -16.03
C SER A 304 -6.02 -17.21 -15.30
N GLY A 305 -7.17 -17.74 -15.70
CA GLY A 305 -7.83 -18.86 -15.00
C GLY A 305 -8.95 -18.43 -14.05
N GLY A 306 -9.45 -19.39 -13.27
CA GLY A 306 -10.58 -19.26 -12.33
C GLY A 306 -10.13 -19.09 -10.87
N MET A 307 -11.08 -19.10 -9.93
CA MET A 307 -10.80 -18.80 -8.51
C MET A 307 -9.82 -19.76 -7.84
N ASN A 308 -9.95 -21.06 -8.13
CA ASN A 308 -9.15 -22.10 -7.46
C ASN A 308 -7.97 -22.60 -8.31
N SER A 309 -7.81 -22.08 -9.52
CA SER A 309 -6.75 -22.49 -10.45
C SER A 309 -6.51 -21.43 -11.51
N GLY A 310 -5.27 -21.01 -11.63
CA GLY A 310 -4.85 -20.05 -12.62
C GLY A 310 -3.35 -19.87 -12.68
N HIS A 311 -2.94 -18.75 -13.26
CA HIS A 311 -1.55 -18.37 -13.36
C HIS A 311 -1.45 -16.85 -13.20
N TYR A 312 -0.43 -16.39 -12.49
CA TYR A 312 -0.14 -14.98 -12.31
C TYR A 312 1.11 -14.61 -13.10
N VAL A 313 1.06 -13.44 -13.73
CA VAL A 313 2.23 -12.82 -14.38
C VAL A 313 2.34 -11.36 -13.97
N CYS A 314 3.55 -10.82 -13.95
CA CYS A 314 3.78 -9.41 -13.70
C CYS A 314 4.18 -8.71 -14.99
N ARG A 315 3.57 -7.58 -15.31
CA ARG A 315 4.00 -6.65 -16.36
C ARG A 315 4.56 -5.42 -15.66
N ALA A 316 5.83 -5.12 -15.81
CA ALA A 316 6.45 -4.02 -15.07
C ALA A 316 7.33 -3.13 -15.95
N ARG A 317 7.42 -1.86 -15.56
CA ARG A 317 8.28 -0.86 -16.17
C ARG A 317 9.68 -0.90 -15.55
N GLY A 318 10.69 -1.04 -16.39
CA GLY A 318 12.09 -1.05 -16.00
C GLY A 318 12.68 0.34 -15.76
N PRO A 319 13.95 0.40 -15.32
CA PRO A 319 14.71 1.64 -15.09
C PRO A 319 14.83 2.55 -16.31
N ASP A 320 14.82 1.97 -17.50
CA ASP A 320 14.90 2.65 -18.81
C ASP A 320 13.53 2.99 -19.40
N GLY A 321 12.45 2.80 -18.63
CA GLY A 321 11.08 3.06 -19.07
C GLY A 321 10.46 1.99 -19.96
N ARG A 322 11.21 0.94 -20.35
CA ARG A 322 10.67 -0.16 -21.15
C ARG A 322 9.79 -1.08 -20.30
N TRP A 323 8.76 -1.65 -20.93
CA TRP A 323 7.87 -2.60 -20.27
C TRP A 323 8.27 -4.03 -20.60
N MET A 324 8.27 -4.88 -19.57
CA MET A 324 8.56 -6.29 -19.67
C MET A 324 7.44 -7.09 -19.03
N LYS A 325 7.09 -8.24 -19.61
CA LYS A 325 6.27 -9.28 -18.99
C LYS A 325 7.21 -10.31 -18.35
N PHE A 326 7.01 -10.54 -17.06
CA PHE A 326 7.66 -11.54 -16.24
C PHE A 326 6.68 -12.68 -16.01
N ASP A 327 6.95 -13.81 -16.66
CA ASP A 327 6.19 -15.05 -16.61
C ASP A 327 7.12 -16.13 -16.03
N ASP A 328 7.23 -16.12 -14.70
CA ASP A 328 8.25 -16.85 -13.95
C ASP A 328 9.66 -16.61 -14.50
N LEU A 329 10.31 -17.62 -15.09
CA LEU A 329 11.64 -17.48 -15.70
C LEU A 329 11.64 -16.71 -17.02
N HIS A 330 10.51 -16.68 -17.72
CA HIS A 330 10.42 -16.10 -19.05
C HIS A 330 10.18 -14.60 -18.95
N VAL A 331 11.08 -13.83 -19.56
CA VAL A 331 10.96 -12.37 -19.63
C VAL A 331 10.82 -11.97 -21.08
N THR A 332 9.74 -11.27 -21.42
CA THR A 332 9.48 -10.80 -22.78
C THR A 332 9.25 -9.29 -22.80
N GLY A 333 9.80 -8.60 -23.79
CA GLY A 333 9.54 -7.18 -24.00
C GLY A 333 8.09 -6.95 -24.46
N MET A 334 7.52 -5.81 -24.08
CA MET A 334 6.18 -5.41 -24.51
C MET A 334 6.05 -3.89 -24.65
N THR A 335 5.08 -3.46 -25.45
CA THR A 335 4.69 -2.05 -25.53
C THR A 335 3.85 -1.65 -24.31
N LEU A 336 3.77 -0.33 -24.05
CA LEU A 336 2.88 0.20 -23.01
C LEU A 336 1.41 -0.21 -23.26
N GLU A 337 0.96 -0.18 -24.52
CA GLU A 337 -0.40 -0.59 -24.90
C GLU A 337 -0.69 -2.06 -24.54
N GLN A 338 0.25 -2.96 -24.86
CA GLN A 338 0.16 -4.36 -24.47
C GLN A 338 0.17 -4.54 -22.95
N ALA A 339 1.02 -3.76 -22.26
CA ALA A 339 1.07 -3.79 -20.80
C ALA A 339 -0.28 -3.41 -20.19
N MET A 340 -0.88 -2.33 -20.69
CA MET A 340 -2.13 -1.72 -20.20
C MET A 340 -3.41 -2.38 -20.72
N HIS A 341 -3.33 -3.54 -21.40
CA HIS A 341 -4.51 -4.24 -21.88
C HIS A 341 -5.52 -4.47 -20.72
N PRO A 342 -6.78 -3.98 -20.81
CA PRO A 342 -7.74 -3.89 -19.69
C PRO A 342 -8.28 -5.25 -19.22
N GLY A 343 -8.03 -6.28 -20.02
CA GLY A 343 -8.40 -7.65 -19.79
C GLY A 343 -9.27 -8.19 -20.92
N SER A 344 -9.46 -9.51 -20.96
CA SER A 344 -10.37 -10.16 -21.90
C SER A 344 -11.02 -11.37 -21.26
N LYS A 345 -12.19 -11.75 -21.78
CA LYS A 345 -12.85 -13.00 -21.42
C LYS A 345 -11.93 -14.17 -21.82
N ASN A 346 -11.66 -15.08 -20.88
CA ASN A 346 -10.76 -16.22 -21.02
C ASN A 346 -9.27 -15.88 -21.20
N GLY A 347 -8.87 -14.61 -20.97
CA GLY A 347 -7.48 -14.18 -21.06
C GLY A 347 -6.93 -13.65 -19.75
N TRP A 348 -5.87 -12.84 -19.87
CA TRP A 348 -5.26 -12.13 -18.76
C TRP A 348 -6.15 -11.01 -18.28
N THR A 349 -6.41 -10.96 -16.97
CA THR A 349 -7.15 -9.86 -16.34
C THR A 349 -6.25 -9.14 -15.33
N PRO A 350 -6.11 -7.80 -15.39
CA PRO A 350 -5.40 -7.03 -14.37
C PRO A 350 -6.04 -7.25 -12.99
N TYR A 351 -5.24 -7.62 -12.00
CA TYR A 351 -5.69 -7.94 -10.66
C TYR A 351 -5.15 -6.94 -9.63
N LEU A 352 -3.83 -6.74 -9.58
CA LEU A 352 -3.18 -5.69 -8.80
C LEU A 352 -2.50 -4.68 -9.71
N LEU A 353 -2.69 -3.40 -9.42
CA LEU A 353 -2.03 -2.30 -10.10
C LEU A 353 -1.12 -1.56 -9.13
N PHE A 354 0.15 -1.42 -9.51
CA PHE A 354 1.16 -0.71 -8.76
C PHE A 354 1.46 0.60 -9.46
N TYR A 355 1.26 1.70 -8.75
CA TYR A 355 1.65 3.02 -9.22
C TYR A 355 2.74 3.62 -8.32
N GLN A 356 3.68 4.34 -8.92
CA GLN A 356 4.66 5.15 -8.20
C GLN A 356 4.24 6.62 -8.21
N ARG A 357 4.40 7.30 -7.08
CA ARG A 357 4.11 8.73 -6.99
C ARG A 357 5.04 9.53 -7.89
N LYS A 358 4.47 10.43 -8.70
CA LYS A 358 5.25 11.33 -9.55
C LYS A 358 5.97 12.34 -8.68
N VAL A 359 7.28 12.41 -8.82
CA VAL A 359 8.06 13.52 -8.25
C VAL A 359 7.84 14.72 -9.17
N LYS A 360 7.12 15.75 -8.72
CA LYS A 360 7.06 17.01 -9.46
C LYS A 360 8.48 17.56 -9.55
N PRO A 361 8.98 17.90 -10.75
CA PRO A 361 10.28 18.56 -10.86
C PRO A 361 10.23 19.83 -10.01
N ASN A 362 11.28 20.04 -9.22
CA ASN A 362 11.38 21.18 -8.34
C ASN A 362 11.51 22.43 -9.23
N THR A 363 10.46 23.24 -9.35
CA THR A 363 10.47 24.45 -10.20
C THR A 363 11.47 25.51 -9.73
N LYS A 364 12.10 25.33 -8.56
CA LYS A 364 13.14 26.22 -8.02
C LYS A 364 14.54 26.07 -8.66
N SER A 365 14.74 25.13 -9.58
CA SER A 365 16.02 24.94 -10.29
C SER A 365 16.01 25.39 -11.76
N GLN A 366 14.95 26.08 -12.22
CA GLN A 366 14.86 26.61 -13.59
C GLN A 366 14.85 28.15 -13.67
N GLU A 367 15.05 28.87 -12.55
CA GLU A 367 15.19 30.34 -12.56
C GLU A 367 16.65 30.84 -12.49
N ASN A 368 17.65 29.94 -12.49
CA ASN A 368 19.07 30.30 -12.48
C ASN A 368 19.86 29.60 -13.60
N LEU A 369 19.39 29.71 -14.84
CA LEU A 369 20.19 29.43 -16.04
C LEU A 369 20.06 30.56 -17.05
#